data_AF-A0A7J8TCU0-F1
#
_entry.id   AF-A0A7J8TCU0-F1
#
_cell.length_a   1.000
_cell.length_b   1.000
_cell.length_c   1.000
_cell.angle_alpha   90.00
_cell.angle_beta   90.00
_cell.angle_gamma   90.00
#
_symmetry.space_group_name_H-M   'P 1'
#
loop_
_entity.id
_entity.type
_entity.pdbx_description
1 polymer ?
#
loop_
_entity_poly.entity_id
_entity_poly.type
_entity_poly.pdbx_seq_one_letter_code
_entity_poly.pdbx_strand_id
1 'polypeptide(L)'
;MGEEEVKLVGAWFSPYVHRVAWVLKLKGIRYEYVKEKINNKSSLLLDCNPVYKKIPVLVHHGKPIVEPLFIIEYNDETWKHNPILSTHPYDRAMARFWALYIDQM
;
A
#
# COMPACT_ATOMS: atom_id res chain seq x y z
N MET A 1 5.19 -24.46 3.92
CA MET A 1 4.54 -23.30 3.28
C MET A 1 4.67 -22.13 4.26
N GLY A 2 5.70 -21.31 4.08
CA GLY A 2 5.88 -20.13 4.93
C GLY A 2 4.71 -19.18 4.68
N GLU A 3 4.09 -18.68 5.75
CA GLU A 3 3.08 -17.64 5.61
C GLU A 3 3.69 -16.45 4.85
N GLU A 4 2.96 -15.89 3.88
CA GLU A 4 3.40 -14.68 3.18
C GLU A 4 3.54 -13.56 4.22
N GLU A 5 4.78 -13.16 4.51
CA GLU A 5 5.07 -12.13 5.49
C GLU A 5 4.75 -10.75 4.88
N VAL A 6 3.54 -10.28 5.14
CA VAL A 6 3.06 -8.96 4.72
C VAL A 6 2.91 -8.06 5.94
N LYS A 7 3.56 -6.90 5.91
CA LYS A 7 3.42 -5.85 6.93
C LYS A 7 2.93 -4.56 6.30
N LEU A 8 1.98 -3.90 6.95
CA LEU A 8 1.54 -2.55 6.61
C LEU A 8 2.01 -1.59 7.69
N VAL A 9 3.02 -0.79 7.37
CA VAL A 9 3.50 0.29 8.25
C VAL A 9 2.64 1.51 8.02
N GLY A 10 1.98 2.00 9.06
CA GLY A 10 1.04 3.11 8.92
C GLY A 10 0.51 3.67 10.23
N ALA A 11 -0.22 4.78 10.13
CA ALA A 11 -0.92 5.40 11.25
C ALA A 11 -2.43 5.38 11.01
N TRP A 12 -3.21 5.16 12.07
CA TRP A 12 -4.64 4.87 12.01
C TRP A 12 -5.49 5.99 11.42
N PHE A 13 -5.01 7.24 11.40
CA PHE A 13 -5.75 8.39 10.88
C PHE A 13 -5.42 8.71 9.42
N SER A 14 -4.45 8.01 8.81
CA SER A 14 -3.99 8.32 7.45
C SER A 14 -4.95 7.74 6.39
N PRO A 15 -5.57 8.56 5.52
CA PRO A 15 -6.44 8.05 4.46
C PRO A 15 -5.68 7.14 3.47
N TYR A 16 -4.41 7.45 3.20
CA TYR A 16 -3.56 6.65 2.33
C TYR A 16 -3.32 5.23 2.88
N VAL A 17 -3.13 5.11 4.20
CA VAL A 17 -2.99 3.80 4.86
C VAL A 17 -4.30 3.01 4.76
N HIS A 18 -5.46 3.67 4.91
CA HIS A 18 -6.76 3.00 4.78
C HIS A 18 -6.98 2.43 3.39
N ARG A 19 -6.59 3.14 2.32
CA ARG A 19 -6.70 2.62 0.95
C ARG A 19 -5.97 1.29 0.79
N VAL A 20 -4.72 1.21 1.27
CA VAL A 20 -3.93 -0.03 1.22
C VAL A 20 -4.55 -1.12 2.10
N ALA A 21 -4.98 -0.78 3.32
CA ALA A 21 -5.62 -1.74 4.22
C ALA A 21 -6.92 -2.31 3.63
N TRP A 22 -7.71 -1.50 2.91
CA TRP A 22 -8.92 -1.98 2.23
C TRP A 22 -8.59 -2.90 1.07
N VAL A 23 -7.58 -2.59 0.26
CA VAL A 23 -7.13 -3.48 -0.81
C VAL A 23 -6.69 -4.83 -0.26
N LEU A 24 -5.87 -4.85 0.79
CA LEU A 24 -5.46 -6.11 1.43
C LEU A 24 -6.67 -6.91 1.93
N LYS A 25 -7.66 -6.26 2.55
CA LYS A 25 -8.89 -6.90 3.03
C LYS A 25 -9.76 -7.45 1.89
N LEU A 26 -9.98 -6.68 0.82
CA LEU A 26 -10.75 -7.11 -0.36
C LEU A 26 -10.09 -8.31 -1.06
N LYS A 27 -8.76 -8.37 -1.02
CA LYS A 27 -7.97 -9.50 -1.51
C LYS A 27 -7.80 -10.61 -0.47
N GLY A 28 -8.36 -10.50 0.74
CA GLY A 28 -8.24 -11.54 1.77
C GLY A 28 -6.79 -11.81 2.23
N ILE A 29 -5.89 -10.85 2.07
CA ILE A 29 -4.48 -10.98 2.46
C ILE A 29 -4.36 -10.70 3.95
N ARG A 30 -3.78 -11.65 4.69
CA ARG A 30 -3.43 -11.45 6.10
C ARG A 30 -2.16 -10.60 6.17
N TYR A 31 -2.15 -9.62 7.06
CA TYR A 31 -1.01 -8.73 7.23
C TYR A 31 -0.84 -8.32 8.70
N GLU A 32 0.39 -8.06 9.09
CA GLU A 32 0.71 -7.39 10.36
C GLU A 32 0.56 -5.87 10.18
N TYR A 33 -0.18 -5.21 11.08
CA TYR A 33 -0.24 -3.76 11.09
C TYR A 33 0.80 -3.18 12.04
N VAL A 34 1.80 -2.51 11.49
CA VAL A 34 2.87 -1.87 12.26
C VAL A 34 2.53 -0.39 12.44
N LYS A 35 2.17 -0.02 13.67
CA LYS A 35 1.73 1.34 14.00
C LYS A 35 2.90 2.33 14.00
N GLU A 36 2.78 3.36 13.16
CA GLU A 36 3.73 4.46 13.06
C GLU A 36 3.32 5.67 13.92
N LYS A 37 4.30 6.45 14.39
CA LYS A 37 4.07 7.64 15.23
C LYS A 37 4.20 8.91 14.39
N ILE A 38 3.39 9.93 14.71
CA ILE A 38 3.35 11.21 13.96
C ILE A 38 4.64 12.00 14.11
N ASN A 39 5.11 12.16 15.35
CA ASN A 39 6.17 13.11 15.69
C ASN A 39 7.56 12.47 15.81
N ASN A 40 7.65 11.13 15.76
CA ASN A 40 8.89 10.40 15.93
C ASN A 40 8.89 9.17 15.03
N LYS A 41 9.39 9.34 13.81
CA LYS A 41 9.42 8.30 12.78
C LYS A 41 10.29 7.14 13.23
N SER A 42 9.76 5.92 13.11
CA SER A 42 10.49 4.70 13.45
C SER A 42 11.70 4.48 12.53
N SER A 43 12.73 3.77 13.04
CA SER A 43 13.85 3.34 12.20
C SER A 43 13.37 2.49 11.03
N LEU A 44 12.41 1.59 11.28
CA LEU A 44 11.77 0.76 10.25
C LEU A 44 11.24 1.61 9.08
N LEU A 45 10.51 2.69 9.35
CA LEU A 45 10.00 3.57 8.30
C LEU A 45 11.14 4.24 7.53
N LEU A 46 12.17 4.70 8.23
CA LEU A 46 13.31 5.38 7.61
C LEU A 46 14.14 4.43 6.74
N ASP A 47 14.29 3.19 7.17
CA ASP A 47 14.98 2.14 6.42
C ASP A 47 14.17 1.71 5.19
N CYS A 48 12.85 1.63 5.32
CA CYS A 48 11.98 1.21 4.22
C CYS A 48 11.69 2.31 3.19
N ASN A 49 11.61 3.58 3.62
CA ASN A 49 11.32 4.73 2.77
C ASN A 49 12.30 5.88 3.07
N PRO A 50 13.60 5.74 2.74
CA PRO A 50 14.61 6.73 3.07
C PRO A 50 14.42 8.06 2.32
N VAL A 51 13.79 8.02 1.15
CA VAL A 51 13.57 9.18 0.27
C VAL A 51 12.47 10.09 0.83
N TYR A 52 11.25 9.58 0.96
CA TYR A 52 10.11 10.40 1.37
C TYR A 52 9.83 10.34 2.87
N LYS A 53 10.22 9.24 3.53
CA LYS A 53 9.99 9.02 4.96
C LYS A 53 8.50 9.12 5.31
N LYS A 54 7.63 8.63 4.42
CA LYS A 54 6.16 8.73 4.50
C LYS A 54 5.53 7.35 4.58
N ILE A 55 4.36 7.30 5.21
CA ILE A 55 3.44 6.16 5.23
C ILE A 55 2.36 6.33 4.14
N PRO A 56 1.71 5.24 3.69
CA PRO A 56 1.95 3.83 4.01
C PRO A 56 3.25 3.29 3.41
N VAL A 57 3.77 2.23 4.04
CA VAL A 57 4.74 1.32 3.44
C VAL A 57 4.19 -0.10 3.55
N LEU A 58 4.13 -0.82 2.42
CA LEU A 58 3.86 -2.25 2.42
C LEU A 58 5.21 -2.97 2.39
N VAL A 59 5.46 -3.88 3.34
CA VAL A 59 6.64 -4.75 3.31
C VAL A 59 6.17 -6.15 2.99
N HIS A 60 6.61 -6.70 1.86
CA HIS A 60 6.29 -8.06 1.43
C HIS A 60 7.59 -8.86 1.35
N HIS A 61 7.74 -9.88 2.19
CA HIS A 61 8.97 -10.68 2.30
C HIS A 61 10.24 -9.82 2.49
N GLY A 62 10.17 -8.85 3.41
CA GLY A 62 11.26 -7.93 3.71
C GLY A 62 11.53 -6.87 2.63
N LYS A 63 10.79 -6.87 1.52
CA LYS A 63 10.94 -5.88 0.44
C LYS A 63 9.92 -4.76 0.61
N PRO A 64 10.35 -3.50 0.84
CA PRO A 64 9.43 -2.39 1.00
C PRO A 64 8.90 -1.90 -0.35
N ILE A 65 7.61 -1.56 -0.38
CA ILE A 65 6.91 -0.88 -1.46
C ILE A 65 6.30 0.40 -0.85
N VAL A 66 6.57 1.51 -1.51
CA VAL A 66 6.16 2.87 -1.11
C VAL A 66 5.21 3.44 -2.16
N GLU A 67 4.60 4.59 -1.85
CA GLU A 67 3.56 5.27 -2.64
C GLU A 67 2.23 4.47 -2.71
N PRO A 68 1.12 5.03 -2.23
CA PRO A 68 -0.16 4.31 -2.13
C PRO A 68 -0.64 3.68 -3.44
N LEU A 69 -0.52 4.39 -4.56
CA LEU A 69 -0.99 3.89 -5.86
C LEU A 69 -0.11 2.74 -6.38
N PHE A 70 1.21 2.80 -6.16
CA PHE A 70 2.12 1.71 -6.52
C PHE A 70 1.93 0.50 -5.62
N ILE A 71 1.65 0.70 -4.33
CA ILE A 71 1.27 -0.39 -3.43
C ILE A 71 0.01 -1.09 -3.94
N ILE A 72 -1.02 -0.35 -4.37
CA ILE A 72 -2.27 -0.93 -4.91
C ILE A 72 -2.00 -1.72 -6.20
N GLU A 73 -1.23 -1.16 -7.13
CA GLU A 73 -0.84 -1.83 -8.37
C GLU A 73 -0.06 -3.12 -8.08
N TYR A 74 0.93 -3.05 -7.19
CA TYR A 74 1.69 -4.21 -6.74
C TYR A 74 0.81 -5.30 -6.15
N ASN A 75 -0.14 -4.93 -5.28
CA ASN A 75 -1.09 -5.89 -4.70
C ASN A 75 -1.91 -6.59 -5.80
N ASP A 76 -2.40 -5.82 -6.77
CA ASP A 76 -3.24 -6.36 -7.84
C ASP A 76 -2.47 -7.24 -8.82
N GLU A 77 -1.19 -6.93 -9.01
CA GLU A 77 -0.30 -7.72 -9.85
C GLU A 77 0.22 -8.98 -9.15
N THR A 78 0.39 -8.95 -7.83
CA THR A 78 0.92 -10.07 -7.04
C THR A 78 -0.16 -11.10 -6.75
N TRP A 79 -1.31 -10.67 -6.26
CA TRP A 79 -2.43 -11.54 -5.88
C TRP A 79 -3.53 -11.44 -6.94
N LYS A 80 -3.55 -12.37 -7.89
CA LYS A 80 -4.43 -12.27 -9.09
C LYS A 80 -5.92 -12.51 -8.81
N HIS A 81 -6.29 -13.05 -7.65
CA HIS A 81 -7.69 -13.18 -7.26
C HIS A 81 -8.28 -11.83 -6.86
N ASN A 82 -9.59 -11.65 -7.07
CA ASN A 82 -10.33 -10.41 -6.78
C ASN A 82 -9.60 -9.17 -7.33
N PRO A 83 -9.53 -9.00 -8.66
CA PRO A 83 -8.84 -7.86 -9.26
C PRO A 83 -9.49 -6.54 -8.82
N ILE A 84 -8.64 -5.59 -8.42
CA ILE A 84 -9.03 -4.25 -7.99
C ILE A 84 -9.07 -3.30 -9.17
N LEU A 85 -8.13 -3.43 -10.11
CA LEU A 85 -8.09 -2.61 -11.31
C LEU A 85 -8.82 -3.29 -12.46
N SER A 86 -9.42 -2.48 -13.34
CA SER A 86 -9.98 -3.00 -14.59
C SER A 86 -8.89 -3.66 -15.44
N THR A 87 -9.23 -4.76 -16.10
CA THR A 87 -8.35 -5.39 -17.09
C THR A 87 -8.30 -4.58 -18.38
N HIS A 88 -9.33 -3.79 -18.68
CA HIS A 88 -9.36 -2.93 -19.86
C HIS A 88 -8.36 -1.76 -19.71
N PRO A 89 -7.43 -1.54 -20.67
CA PRO A 89 -6.35 -0.55 -20.53
C PRO A 89 -6.84 0.87 -20.30
N TYR A 90 -7.88 1.30 -21.01
CA TYR A 90 -8.41 2.66 -20.90
C TYR A 90 -9.03 2.91 -19.52
N ASP A 91 -9.87 2.01 -19.02
CA ASP A 91 -10.55 2.17 -17.73
C ASP A 91 -9.54 2.19 -16.58
N ARG A 92 -8.50 1.34 -16.68
CA ARG A 92 -7.39 1.31 -15.73
C ARG A 92 -6.58 2.61 -15.76
N ALA A 93 -6.31 3.17 -16.94
CA ALA A 93 -5.67 4.48 -17.05
C ALA A 93 -6.55 5.58 -16.43
N MET A 94 -7.87 5.52 -16.61
CA MET A 94 -8.77 6.52 -16.04
C MET A 94 -8.92 6.42 -14.53
N ALA A 95 -8.98 5.20 -13.98
CA ALA A 95 -8.93 5.00 -12.53
C ALA A 95 -7.63 5.57 -11.92
N ARG A 96 -6.49 5.35 -12.57
CA ARG A 96 -5.19 5.90 -12.14
C ARG A 96 -5.16 7.42 -12.19
N PHE A 97 -5.68 8.02 -13.27
CA PHE A 97 -5.78 9.47 -13.40
C PHE A 97 -6.60 10.09 -12.26
N TRP A 98 -7.82 9.59 -12.01
CA TRP A 98 -8.66 10.13 -10.97
C TRP A 98 -8.07 9.96 -9.57
N ALA A 99 -7.43 8.82 -9.31
CA ALA A 99 -6.75 8.58 -8.04
C ALA A 99 -5.59 9.56 -7.82
N LEU A 100 -4.77 9.79 -8.86
CA LEU A 100 -3.68 10.77 -8.82
C LEU A 100 -4.20 12.20 -8.65
N TYR A 101 -5.26 12.57 -9.38
CA TYR A 101 -5.88 13.89 -9.26
C TYR A 101 -6.35 14.17 -7.83
N ILE A 102 -7.06 13.24 -7.21
CA ILE A 102 -7.53 13.35 -5.82
C ILE A 102 -6.35 13.50 -4.82
N ASP A 103 -5.22 12.86 -5.09
CA ASP A 103 -4.02 12.94 -4.23
C ASP A 103 -3.30 14.29 -4.33
N GLN A 104 -3.56 15.04 -5.39
CA GLN A 104 -2.94 16.34 -5.66
C GLN A 104 -3.83 17.54 -5.33
N MET A 105 -5.10 17.31 -4.96
CA MET A 105 -6.02 18.35 -4.45
C MET A 105 -5.76 18.65 -2.97
#